data_AF-A0A8T6WV64-F1
#
_entry.id   AF-A0A8T6WV64-F1
#
_cell.length_a   1.000
_cell.length_b   1.000
_cell.length_c   1.000
_cell.angle_alpha   90.00
_cell.angle_beta   90.00
_cell.angle_gamma   90.00
#
_symmetry.space_group_name_H-M   'P 1'
#
loop_
_entity.id
_entity.type
_entity.pdbx_description
1 polymer ?
#
loop_
_entity_poly.entity_id
_entity_poly.type
_entity_poly.pdbx_seq_one_letter_code
_entity_poly.pdbx_strand_id
1 'polypeptide(L)' 'MARIIASFSCVPVGTKDTSLSSYVAAGLRALQQRKDVTYELGPMSTILEGERLREIFAAIEAVEQAMVDA' A
#
# COMPACT_ATOMS: atom_id res chain seq x y z
N MET A 1 -10.99 11.01 18.35
CA MET A 1 -11.39 9.59 18.27
C MET A 1 -10.11 8.75 18.19
N ALA A 2 -10.13 7.50 18.65
CA ALA A 2 -9.00 6.60 18.49
C ALA A 2 -8.76 6.30 17.00
N ARG A 3 -7.48 6.22 16.59
CA ARG A 3 -7.06 5.84 15.23
C ARG A 3 -6.22 4.57 15.29
N ILE A 4 -6.16 3.85 14.18
CA ILE A 4 -5.41 2.61 14.05
C ILE A 4 -4.25 2.87 13.09
N ILE A 5 -3.06 2.43 13.49
CA ILE A 5 -1.85 2.48 12.68
C ILE A 5 -1.45 1.05 12.32
N ALA A 6 -1.14 0.82 11.06
CA ALA A 6 -0.57 -0.42 10.57
C ALA A 6 0.64 -0.14 9.69
N SER A 7 1.64 -1.02 9.73
CA SER A 7 2.75 -1.03 8.78
C SER A 7 2.60 -2.26 7.91
N PHE A 8 2.77 -2.08 6.59
CA PHE A 8 2.73 -3.18 5.65
C PHE A 8 3.87 -3.08 4.63
N SER A 9 4.24 -4.24 4.08
CA SER A 9 5.16 -4.35 2.95
C SER A 9 4.62 -5.43 2.02
N CYS A 10 4.46 -5.08 0.75
CA CYS A 10 3.97 -5.99 -0.29
C CYS A 10 5.08 -6.10 -1.35
N VAL A 11 5.51 -7.33 -1.63
CA VAL A 11 6.65 -7.61 -2.50
C VAL A 11 6.18 -8.58 -3.59
N PRO A 12 6.09 -8.15 -4.86
CA PRO A 12 5.76 -9.06 -5.95
C PRO A 12 6.89 -10.06 -6.17
N VAL A 13 6.53 -11.32 -6.44
CA VAL A 13 7.46 -12.43 -6.66
C VAL A 13 7.24 -12.98 -8.07
N GLY A 14 8.33 -13.38 -8.74
CA GLY A 14 8.26 -13.89 -10.12
C GLY A 14 8.30 -12.80 -11.20
N THR A 15 8.79 -11.61 -10.87
CA THR A 15 9.04 -10.53 -11.83
C THR A 15 10.19 -10.88 -12.77
N LYS A 16 10.21 -10.26 -13.97
CA LYS A 16 11.24 -10.51 -14.99
C LYS A 16 12.61 -9.87 -14.67
N ASP A 17 12.65 -8.98 -13.69
CA ASP A 17 13.82 -8.19 -13.27
C ASP A 17 13.84 -8.06 -11.74
N THR A 18 14.97 -7.61 -11.17
CA THR A 18 15.17 -7.34 -9.74
C THR A 18 14.67 -5.96 -9.31
N SER A 19 14.46 -5.04 -10.26
CA SER A 19 13.89 -3.72 -9.98
C SER A 19 12.38 -3.80 -9.71
N LEU A 20 11.97 -3.42 -8.50
CA LEU A 20 10.56 -3.43 -8.07
C LEU A 20 9.91 -2.03 -8.05
N SER A 21 10.65 -0.99 -8.40
CA SER A 21 10.22 0.41 -8.23
C SER A 21 8.93 0.76 -8.98
N SER A 22 8.68 0.14 -10.14
CA SER A 22 7.44 0.34 -10.92
C SER A 22 6.20 -0.20 -10.19
N TYR A 23 6.31 -1.40 -9.60
CA TYR A 23 5.24 -2.03 -8.82
C TYR A 23 4.91 -1.21 -7.57
N VAL A 24 5.95 -0.79 -6.83
CA VAL A 24 5.79 0.09 -5.66
C VAL A 24 5.13 1.40 -6.05
N ALA A 25 5.54 2.02 -7.17
CA ALA A 25 4.92 3.24 -7.66
C ALA A 25 3.44 3.04 -8.06
N ALA A 26 3.08 1.89 -8.64
CA ALA A 26 1.69 1.57 -8.96
C ALA A 26 0.83 1.44 -7.68
N GLY A 27 1.33 0.72 -6.68
CA GLY A 27 0.68 0.62 -5.36
C GLY A 27 0.48 1.98 -4.69
N LEU A 28 1.51 2.85 -4.72
CA LEU A 28 1.41 4.20 -4.15
C LEU A 28 0.38 5.08 -4.87
N ARG A 29 0.25 4.96 -6.20
CA ARG A 29 -0.79 5.66 -6.96
C ARG A 29 -2.20 5.20 -6.56
N ALA A 30 -2.38 3.91 -6.26
CA ALA A 30 -3.66 3.41 -5.75
C ALA A 30 -3.99 4.02 -4.37
N LEU A 31 -3.00 4.13 -3.47
CA LEU A 31 -3.18 4.79 -2.17
C LEU A 31 -3.52 6.27 -2.30
N GLN A 32 -2.92 7.00 -3.25
CA GLN A 32 -3.19 8.43 -3.49
C GLN A 32 -4.65 8.72 -3.87
N GLN A 33 -5.36 7.75 -4.43
CA GLN A 33 -6.77 7.90 -4.81
C GLN A 33 -7.72 7.72 -3.61
N ARG A 34 -7.21 7.23 -2.48
CA ARG A 34 -8.00 6.96 -1.27
C ARG A 34 -8.03 8.17 -0.36
N LYS A 35 -9.20 8.42 0.23
CA LYS A 35 -9.44 9.52 1.19
C LYS A 35 -9.74 9.02 2.60
N ASP A 36 -9.91 7.72 2.76
CA ASP A 36 -10.28 7.05 4.01
C ASP A 36 -9.07 6.64 4.86
N VAL A 37 -7.87 6.69 4.30
CA VAL A 37 -6.61 6.42 5.01
C VAL A 37 -5.57 7.49 4.72
N THR A 38 -4.71 7.76 5.69
CA THR A 38 -3.46 8.52 5.49
C THR A 38 -2.32 7.52 5.33
N TYR A 39 -1.33 7.82 4.49
CA TYR A 39 -0.17 6.95 4.30
C TYR A 39 1.16 7.70 4.40
N GLU A 40 2.20 7.01 4.88
CA GLU A 40 3.58 7.48 4.89
C GLU A 40 4.49 6.38 4.31
N LEU A 41 5.27 6.72 3.28
CA LEU A 41 6.22 5.79 2.67
C LEU A 41 7.52 5.76 3.47
N GLY A 42 7.87 4.61 4.03
CA GLY A 42 9.18 4.34 4.62
C GLY A 42 10.07 3.48 3.70
N PRO A 43 11.37 3.34 4.01
CA PRO A 43 12.29 2.54 3.21
C PRO A 43 11.97 1.04 3.15
N MET A 44 11.40 0.49 4.23
CA MET A 44 11.12 -0.96 4.38
C MET A 44 9.63 -1.30 4.31
N SER A 45 8.78 -0.33 4.61
CA SER A 45 7.34 -0.52 4.78
C SER A 45 6.61 0.79 4.56
N THR A 46 5.34 0.70 4.18
CA THR A 46 4.43 1.85 4.15
C THR A 46 3.56 1.82 5.41
N ILE A 47 3.46 2.95 6.08
CA ILE A 47 2.61 3.13 7.26
C ILE A 47 1.25 3.65 6.79
N LEU A 48 0.18 3.05 7.31
CA LEU A 48 -1.21 3.44 7.07
C LEU A 48 -1.87 3.84 8.38
N GLU A 49 -2.65 4.91 8.36
CA GLU A 49 -3.44 5.38 9.49
C GLU A 49 -4.91 5.55 9.07
N GLY A 50 -5.83 4.88 9.77
CA GLY A 50 -7.26 4.87 9.48
C GLY A 50 -8.13 4.95 10.73
N GLU A 51 -9.43 5.19 10.56
CA GLU A 51 -10.38 5.20 11.67
C GLU A 51 -10.90 3.80 12.01
N ARG A 52 -10.91 2.90 11.01
CA ARG A 52 -11.33 1.50 11.16
C ARG A 52 -10.34 0.58 10.47
N LEU A 53 -10.13 -0.59 11.04
CA LEU A 53 -9.22 -1.61 10.49
C LEU A 53 -9.60 -2.04 9.07
N ARG A 54 -10.90 -2.02 8.74
CA ARG A 54 -11.41 -2.34 7.39
C ARG A 54 -10.90 -1.39 6.30
N GLU A 55 -10.67 -0.12 6.62
CA GLU A 55 -10.18 0.89 5.67
C GLU A 55 -8.71 0.62 5.34
N ILE A 56 -7.93 0.23 6.35
CA ILE A 56 -6.53 -0.19 6.20
C ILE A 56 -6.45 -1.44 5.32
N PHE A 57 -7.25 -2.47 5.59
CA PHE A 57 -7.24 -3.68 4.75
C PHE A 57 -7.65 -3.40 3.31
N ALA A 58 -8.72 -2.63 3.10
CA ALA A 58 -9.14 -2.25 1.75
C ALA A 58 -8.08 -1.41 1.01
N ALA A 59 -7.28 -0.62 1.72
CA ALA A 59 -6.15 0.10 1.14
C ALA A 59 -5.02 -0.86 0.73
N ILE A 60 -4.72 -1.88 1.53
CA ILE A 60 -3.72 -2.91 1.22
C ILE A 60 -4.17 -3.75 0.00
N GLU A 61 -5.44 -4.15 -0.07
CA GLU A 61 -6.00 -4.87 -1.22
C GLU A 61 -5.88 -4.04 -2.52
N ALA A 62 -6.13 -2.73 -2.46
CA ALA A 62 -5.96 -1.86 -3.62
C ALA A 62 -4.49 -1.75 -4.07
N VAL A 63 -3.55 -1.78 -3.12
CA VAL A 63 -2.11 -1.80 -3.43
C VAL A 63 -1.72 -3.11 -4.09
N GLU A 64 -2.16 -4.25 -3.55
CA GLU A 64 -1.93 -5.57 -4.13
C GLU A 64 -2.44 -5.63 -5.57
N GLN A 65 -3.70 -5.25 -5.80
CA GLN A 65 -4.30 -5.26 -7.14
C GLN A 65 -3.51 -4.38 -8.12
N ALA A 66 -3.13 -3.17 -7.70
CA ALA A 66 -2.34 -2.26 -8.54
C ALA A 66 -0.93 -2.79 -8.85
N MET A 67 -0.34 -3.59 -7.95
CA MET A 67 0.94 -4.26 -8.22
C MET A 67 0.77 -5.43 -9.19
N VAL A 68 -0.32 -6.19 -9.10
CA VAL A 68 -0.61 -7.31 -10.01
C VAL A 68 -0.87 -6.83 -11.44
N ASP A 69 -1.48 -5.65 -11.59
CA ASP A 69 -1.84 -5.07 -12.89
C ASP A 69 -0.70 -4.25 -13.55
N ALA A 70 0.44 -4.08 -12.87
CA ALA A 70 1.58 -3.26 -13.31
C ALA A 70 2.56 -4.00 -14.25
#